data_AF-A0A935SWU0-F1
#
_entry.id   AF-A0A935SWU0-F1
#
_cell.length_a   1.000
_cell.length_b   1.000
_cell.length_c   1.000
_cell.angle_alpha   90.00
_cell.angle_beta   90.00
_cell.angle_gamma   90.00
#
_symmetry.space_group_name_H-M   'P 1'
#
loop_
_entity.id
_entity.type
_entity.pdbx_description
1 polymer ?
#
loop_
_entity_poly.entity_id
_entity_poly.type
_entity_poly.pdbx_seq_one_letter_code
_entity_poly.pdbx_strand_id
1 'polypeptide(L)'
;MSETSLKKERAVPKWETDTRDRMRVVIKKYAKPLADLCGDANEGDTRLIVTDFLCEGLGYDKYAELTTEYRVKGEFADFGIRLDQKMFAFIECEESEHDSWRETSTTSTVVCETKGEW
;
A
#
# COMPACT_ATOMS: atom_id res chain seq x y z
N MET A 1 35.03 -36.58 11.93
CA MET A 1 34.84 -35.31 12.68
C MET A 1 34.03 -34.39 11.77
N SER A 2 32.71 -34.44 11.87
CA SER A 2 31.81 -33.62 11.06
C SER A 2 31.18 -32.59 11.97
N GLU A 3 31.77 -31.39 11.96
CA GLU A 3 31.28 -30.23 12.69
C GLU A 3 30.13 -29.62 11.88
N THR A 4 28.90 -30.00 12.22
CA THR A 4 27.71 -29.36 11.67
C THR A 4 27.58 -27.99 12.33
N SER A 5 28.08 -26.95 11.65
CA SER A 5 27.91 -25.55 12.06
C SER A 5 26.41 -25.22 12.11
N LEU A 6 25.86 -25.18 13.33
CA LEU A 6 24.48 -24.76 13.59
C LEU A 6 24.35 -23.30 13.16
N LYS A 7 23.67 -23.09 12.03
CA LYS A 7 23.35 -21.76 11.51
C LYS A 7 22.40 -21.10 12.52
N LYS A 8 22.92 -20.20 13.35
CA LYS A 8 22.13 -19.42 14.30
C LYS A 8 21.05 -18.66 13.52
N GLU A 9 19.79 -19.09 13.64
CA GLU A 9 18.67 -18.37 13.05
C GLU A 9 18.71 -16.93 13.60
N ARG A 10 18.82 -15.96 12.68
CA ARG A 10 18.83 -14.56 13.07
C ARG A 10 17.46 -14.24 13.64
N ALA A 11 17.43 -13.83 14.90
CA ALA A 11 16.19 -13.41 15.55
C ALA A 11 15.56 -12.29 14.71
N VAL A 12 14.26 -12.42 14.46
CA VAL A 12 13.50 -11.43 13.70
C VAL A 12 13.59 -10.08 14.43
N PRO A 13 13.91 -8.98 13.73
CA PRO A 13 13.93 -7.66 14.33
C PRO A 13 12.58 -7.33 14.98
N LYS A 14 12.61 -6.62 16.11
CA LYS A 14 11.38 -6.24 16.83
C LYS A 14 10.39 -5.48 15.93
N TRP A 15 10.90 -4.52 15.14
CA TRP A 15 10.07 -3.72 14.23
C TRP A 15 9.31 -4.57 13.21
N GLU A 16 9.90 -5.68 12.74
CA GLU A 16 9.25 -6.58 11.78
C GLU A 16 8.10 -7.33 12.45
N THR A 17 8.31 -7.78 13.69
CA THR A 17 7.28 -8.48 14.47
C THR A 17 6.11 -7.53 14.77
N ASP A 18 6.41 -6.33 15.27
CA ASP A 18 5.42 -5.29 15.56
C ASP A 18 4.62 -4.91 14.30
N THR A 19 5.30 -4.79 13.15
CA THR A 19 4.66 -4.50 11.86
C THR A 19 3.75 -5.64 11.40
N ARG A 20 4.21 -6.89 11.53
CA ARG A 20 3.40 -8.08 11.17
C ARG A 20 2.15 -8.19 12.01
N ASP A 21 2.24 -7.92 13.31
CA ASP A 21 1.10 -7.99 14.20
C ASP A 21 0.09 -6.87 13.92
N ARG A 22 0.56 -5.65 13.67
CA ARG A 22 -0.30 -4.54 13.19
C ARG A 22 -1.01 -4.91 11.89
N MET A 23 -0.26 -5.44 10.92
CA MET A 23 -0.83 -5.87 9.64
C MET A 23 -1.90 -6.94 9.78
N ARG A 24 -1.69 -7.93 10.65
CA ARG A 24 -2.70 -8.98 10.90
C ARG A 24 -4.00 -8.40 11.44
N VAL A 25 -3.92 -7.40 12.33
CA VAL A 25 -5.10 -6.74 12.89
C VAL A 25 -5.83 -5.94 11.81
N VAL A 26 -5.08 -5.14 11.06
CA VAL A 26 -5.62 -4.28 9.99
C VAL A 26 -6.28 -5.12 8.89
N ILE A 27 -5.61 -6.15 8.38
CA ILE A 27 -6.18 -7.03 7.35
C ILE A 27 -7.50 -7.64 7.84
N LYS A 28 -7.57 -8.11 9.09
CA LYS A 28 -8.82 -8.64 9.67
C LYS A 28 -9.90 -7.59 9.79
N LYS A 29 -9.54 -6.36 10.16
CA LYS A 29 -10.47 -5.23 10.30
C LYS A 29 -11.09 -4.85 8.95
N TYR A 30 -10.27 -4.78 7.90
CA TYR A 30 -10.71 -4.32 6.57
C TYR A 30 -11.19 -5.43 5.63
N ALA A 31 -10.97 -6.71 5.96
CA ALA A 31 -11.40 -7.84 5.13
C ALA A 31 -12.91 -7.81 4.81
N LYS A 32 -13.76 -7.48 5.79
CA LYS A 32 -15.21 -7.38 5.59
C LYS A 32 -15.60 -6.10 4.81
N PRO A 33 -15.19 -4.89 5.23
CA PRO A 33 -15.45 -3.68 4.45
C PRO A 33 -15.02 -3.77 2.97
N LEU A 34 -13.85 -4.36 2.69
CA LEU A 34 -13.37 -4.57 1.32
C LEU A 34 -14.24 -5.55 0.53
N ALA A 35 -14.74 -6.61 1.17
CA ALA A 35 -15.64 -7.57 0.54
C ALA A 35 -17.02 -6.96 0.25
N ASP A 36 -17.53 -6.14 1.18
CA ASP A 36 -18.79 -5.41 1.00
C ASP A 36 -18.67 -4.39 -0.14
N LEU A 37 -17.50 -3.76 -0.30
CA LEU A 37 -17.21 -2.81 -1.38
C LEU A 37 -17.10 -3.47 -2.76
N CYS A 38 -16.67 -4.73 -2.84
CA CYS A 38 -16.50 -5.46 -4.11
C CYS A 38 -17.80 -5.61 -4.92
N GLY A 39 -18.98 -5.44 -4.29
CA GLY A 39 -20.29 -5.56 -4.95
C GLY A 39 -20.99 -4.23 -5.27
N ASP A 40 -20.59 -3.13 -4.62
CA ASP A 40 -21.19 -1.80 -4.73
C ASP A 40 -20.10 -0.74 -4.41
N ALA A 41 -19.07 -0.73 -5.25
CA ALA A 41 -17.89 0.09 -5.03
C ALA A 41 -18.20 1.53 -5.38
N ASN A 42 -18.39 2.37 -4.36
CA ASN A 42 -18.41 3.82 -4.53
C ASN A 42 -16.99 4.39 -4.32
N GLU A 43 -16.60 5.38 -5.13
CA GLU A 43 -15.29 6.04 -5.08
C GLU A 43 -14.96 6.57 -3.68
N GLY A 44 -15.93 7.21 -3.01
CA GLY A 44 -15.77 7.79 -1.68
C GLY A 44 -15.44 6.76 -0.59
N ASP A 45 -16.16 5.64 -0.56
CA ASP A 45 -15.97 4.56 0.41
C ASP A 45 -14.66 3.81 0.12
N THR A 46 -14.31 3.64 -1.16
CA THR A 46 -13.00 3.12 -1.59
C THR A 46 -11.87 4.00 -1.09
N ARG A 47 -11.99 5.31 -1.30
CA ARG A 47 -10.99 6.30 -0.85
C ARG A 47 -10.82 6.30 0.67
N LEU A 48 -11.91 6.16 1.42
CA LEU A 48 -11.88 6.07 2.87
C LEU A 48 -11.15 4.82 3.34
N ILE A 49 -11.50 3.64 2.82
CA ILE A 49 -10.87 2.37 3.20
C ILE A 49 -9.38 2.36 2.85
N VAL A 50 -9.01 2.87 1.67
CA VAL A 50 -7.60 2.97 1.26
C VAL A 50 -6.84 3.92 2.18
N THR A 51 -7.39 5.09 2.50
CA THR A 51 -6.76 6.04 3.43
C THR A 51 -6.53 5.41 4.80
N ASP A 52 -7.54 4.74 5.34
CA ASP A 52 -7.45 4.12 6.65
C ASP A 52 -6.45 2.95 6.65
N PHE A 53 -6.39 2.16 5.57
CA PHE A 53 -5.40 1.09 5.43
C PHE A 53 -3.97 1.63 5.38
N LEU A 54 -3.72 2.71 4.63
CA LEU A 54 -2.40 3.34 4.55
C LEU A 54 -1.97 3.90 5.92
N CYS A 55 -2.89 4.55 6.65
CA CYS A 55 -2.59 5.16 7.94
C CYS A 55 -2.47 4.12 9.06
N GLU A 56 -3.47 3.26 9.24
CA GLU A 56 -3.51 2.31 10.35
C GLU A 56 -2.67 1.05 10.07
N GLY A 57 -2.61 0.61 8.82
CA GLY A 57 -1.88 -0.59 8.39
C GLY A 57 -0.40 -0.35 8.19
N LEU A 58 -0.09 0.59 7.30
CA LEU A 58 1.29 0.90 6.93
C LEU A 58 1.92 1.94 7.86
N GLY A 59 1.11 2.74 8.55
CA GLY A 59 1.61 3.72 9.52
C GLY A 59 1.93 5.07 8.90
N TYR A 60 1.43 5.35 7.69
CA TYR A 60 1.66 6.63 7.05
C TYR A 60 0.92 7.75 7.77
N ASP A 61 1.57 8.91 7.89
CA ASP A 61 0.93 10.11 8.39
C ASP A 61 0.03 10.73 7.30
N LYS A 62 -1.26 10.88 7.63
CA LYS A 62 -2.27 11.40 6.71
C LYS A 62 -1.96 12.81 6.18
N TYR A 63 -1.28 13.64 6.95
CA TYR A 63 -1.06 15.05 6.61
C TYR A 63 0.35 15.29 6.07
N ALA A 64 1.34 14.55 6.57
CA ALA A 64 2.73 14.70 6.17
C ALA A 64 3.08 13.82 4.97
N GLU A 65 2.62 12.58 4.95
CA GLU A 65 3.09 11.55 4.01
C GLU A 65 2.06 11.25 2.92
N LEU A 66 0.77 11.38 3.20
CA LEU A 66 -0.27 11.24 2.17
C LEU A 66 -0.61 12.59 1.54
N THR A 67 -0.76 12.60 0.22
CA THR A 67 -1.36 13.72 -0.52
C THR A 67 -2.46 13.17 -1.40
N THR A 68 -3.62 13.82 -1.41
CA THR A 68 -4.70 13.55 -2.36
C THR A 68 -4.52 14.46 -3.58
N GLU A 69 -4.92 13.99 -4.77
CA GLU A 69 -4.96 14.79 -6.00
C GLU A 69 -3.58 15.29 -6.49
N TYR A 70 -2.56 14.42 -6.49
CA TYR A 70 -1.24 14.83 -6.96
C TYR A 70 -1.18 14.87 -8.49
N ARG A 71 -0.79 16.02 -9.05
CA ARG A 71 -0.67 16.19 -10.50
C ARG A 71 0.67 15.65 -11.00
N VAL A 72 0.63 14.55 -11.76
CA VAL A 72 1.80 13.97 -12.43
C VAL A 72 1.69 14.26 -13.92
N LYS A 73 2.60 15.08 -14.46
CA LYS A 73 2.78 15.30 -15.91
C LYS A 73 1.51 15.62 -16.74
N GLY A 74 0.41 16.05 -16.10
CA GLY A 74 -0.84 16.39 -16.78
C GLY A 74 -2.06 15.63 -16.25
N GLU A 75 -1.85 14.48 -15.61
CA GLU A 75 -2.89 13.62 -15.02
C GLU A 75 -2.90 13.74 -13.49
N PHE A 76 -4.01 13.36 -12.85
CA PHE A 76 -4.18 13.41 -11.40
C PHE A 76 -4.18 11.98 -10.86
N ALA A 77 -3.31 11.71 -9.89
CA ALA A 77 -3.34 10.47 -9.13
C ALA A 77 -4.21 10.63 -7.88
N ASP A 78 -4.95 9.60 -7.50
CA ASP A 78 -5.82 9.63 -6.32
C ASP A 78 -5.06 9.88 -5.02
N PHE A 79 -3.90 9.22 -4.89
CA PHE A 79 -2.98 9.41 -3.78
C PHE A 79 -1.52 9.49 -4.26
N GLY A 80 -0.75 10.35 -3.60
CA GLY A 80 0.71 10.32 -3.59
C GLY A 80 1.23 10.03 -2.18
N ILE A 81 2.23 9.16 -2.08
CA ILE A 81 2.96 8.89 -0.84
C ILE A 81 4.29 9.63 -0.91
N ARG A 82 4.56 10.43 0.11
CA ARG A 82 5.82 11.14 0.31
C ARG A 82 6.58 10.54 1.48
N LEU A 83 7.86 10.30 1.26
CA LEU A 83 8.83 9.96 2.30
C LEU A 83 9.91 11.02 2.31
N ASP A 84 10.24 11.57 3.48
CA ASP A 84 11.23 12.64 3.62
C ASP A 84 10.99 13.82 2.66
N GLN A 85 9.72 14.23 2.52
CA GLN A 85 9.26 15.29 1.62
C GLN A 85 9.48 15.03 0.12
N LYS A 86 9.92 13.83 -0.27
CA LYS A 86 10.07 13.40 -1.66
C LYS A 86 8.96 12.45 -2.05
N MET A 87 8.52 12.55 -3.29
CA MET A 87 7.53 11.61 -3.83
C MET A 87 8.13 10.21 -3.91
N PHE A 88 7.44 9.24 -3.34
CA PHE A 88 7.87 7.84 -3.25
C PHE A 88 7.01 6.93 -4.13
N ALA A 89 5.68 7.09 -4.08
CA ALA A 89 4.75 6.25 -4.84
C ALA A 89 3.44 6.97 -5.14
N PHE A 90 2.72 6.47 -6.13
CA PHE A 90 1.35 6.86 -6.46
C PHE A 90 0.42 5.66 -6.29
N ILE A 91 -0.83 5.92 -5.88
CA ILE A 91 -1.89 4.92 -5.80
C ILE A 91 -3.09 5.49 -6.53
N GLU A 92 -3.63 4.67 -7.43
CA GLU A 92 -4.86 4.94 -8.17
C GLU A 92 -5.94 3.98 -7.68
N CYS A 93 -7.15 4.51 -7.46
CA CYS A 93 -8.32 3.75 -7.04
C CYS A 93 -9.34 3.75 -8.17
N GLU A 94 -9.42 2.66 -8.92
CA GLU A 94 -10.41 2.52 -9.98
C GLU A 94 -11.70 1.87 -9.43
N GLU A 95 -12.85 2.42 -9.79
CA GLU A 95 -14.14 1.78 -9.53
C GLU A 95 -14.27 0.51 -10.37
N SER A 96 -14.74 -0.56 -9.74
CA SER A 96 -14.85 -1.88 -10.37
C SER A 96 -16.11 -1.98 -11.25
N GLU A 97 -16.23 -1.17 -12.31
CA GLU A 97 -17.33 -1.29 -13.28
C GLU A 97 -16.91 -1.81 -14.67
N HIS A 98 -15.67 -2.27 -14.86
CA HIS A 98 -15.24 -2.78 -16.16
C HIS A 98 -14.46 -4.10 -16.12
N ASP A 99 -15.05 -5.12 -16.76
CA ASP A 99 -14.48 -6.44 -17.07
C ASP A 99 -13.30 -6.37 -18.10
N SER A 100 -12.74 -5.17 -18.34
CA SER A 100 -11.61 -4.95 -19.25
C SER A 100 -10.22 -5.16 -18.60
N TRP A 101 -10.18 -5.38 -17.27
CA TRP A 101 -8.93 -5.51 -16.52
C TRP A 101 -8.07 -6.73 -16.89
N ARG A 102 -8.60 -7.71 -17.63
CA ARG A 102 -7.81 -8.88 -18.08
C ARG A 102 -6.77 -8.55 -19.17
N GLU A 103 -6.87 -7.41 -19.85
CA GLU A 103 -6.00 -7.08 -20.99
C GLU A 103 -4.99 -5.95 -20.73
N THR A 104 -5.22 -5.10 -19.72
CA THR A 104 -4.34 -3.94 -19.40
C THR A 104 -3.51 -4.10 -18.12
N SER A 105 -3.64 -5.20 -17.38
CA SER A 105 -2.91 -5.50 -16.12
C SER A 105 -1.36 -5.56 -16.24
N THR A 106 -0.77 -5.13 -17.35
CA THR A 106 0.69 -5.03 -17.49
C THR A 106 1.28 -3.76 -16.87
N THR A 107 0.49 -2.75 -16.48
CA THR A 107 1.04 -1.47 -16.04
C THR A 107 0.39 -0.89 -14.77
N SER A 108 0.27 -1.68 -13.71
CA SER A 108 0.13 -1.14 -12.35
C SER A 108 1.30 -1.63 -11.52
N THR A 109 2.49 -1.13 -11.85
CA THR A 109 3.70 -1.38 -11.08
C THR A 109 3.70 -0.42 -9.90
N VAL A 110 3.61 -0.94 -8.67
CA VAL A 110 4.13 -0.23 -7.51
C VAL A 110 5.64 -0.11 -7.72
N VAL A 111 6.07 0.99 -8.32
CA VAL A 111 7.49 1.28 -8.49
C VAL A 111 8.00 1.79 -7.15
N CYS A 112 8.44 0.85 -6.30
CA CYS A 112 9.22 1.16 -5.12
C CYS A 112 10.68 1.32 -5.55
N GLU A 113 11.04 2.49 -6.08
CA GLU A 113 12.42 2.78 -6.48
C GLU A 113 13.20 3.41 -5.32
N THR A 114 14.03 2.60 -4.68
CA THR A 114 15.10 3.11 -3.82
C THR A 114 16.23 3.64 -4.71
N LYS A 115 16.35 4.97 -4.73
CA LYS A 115 17.44 5.83 -5.24
C LYS A 115 17.04 6.57 -6.50
N GLY A 116 16.85 7.87 -6.28
CA GLY A 116 16.42 8.79 -7.30
C GLY A 116 17.47 8.99 -8.38
N GLU A 117 16.95 9.10 -9.60
CA GLU A 117 17.37 9.95 -10.70
C GLU A 117 16.17 9.95 -11.66
N TRP A 118 15.66 11.13 -12.00
CA TRP A 118 14.49 11.32 -12.88
C TRP A 118 14.95 11.49 -14.33
#